data_AF-A0A1R0ZR46-F1
#
_entry.id   AF-A0A1R0ZR46-F1
#
_cell.length_a   1.000
_cell.length_b   1.000
_cell.length_c   1.000
_cell.angle_alpha   90.00
_cell.angle_beta   90.00
_cell.angle_gamma   90.00
#
_symmetry.space_group_name_H-M   'P 1'
#
loop_
_entity.id
_entity.type
_entity.pdbx_description
1 polymer ?
#
loop_
_entity_poly.entity_id
_entity_poly.type
_entity_poly.pdbx_seq_one_letter_code
_entity_poly.pdbx_strand_id
1 'polypeptide(L)'
;MKKTFSFMLVMMIALTLVLSACGGKKNNEGGTNGDKGTTPAVENDGTGKGKKIGMVTDVGGVHDKSFNQSAWEALQKVAAETGAETKFLESKGEADMEPNLNSFVKEGYDLTWGIGFLFNDALSKVAKENPDAKLAVIDSVIEAPNVASITFAENEGSFLVGVVAGLMTKTNKVGFVGGMEIPVIKKFEAGFKAGVAAVKPDVKVEVNYAGDFGKPDLGKLAASTMYDGGADIIFHAAGATGNGVFNEGKARKDNGENVWVIGVDKDQSLEFGDEITLTSMMKGVETAVHKVSTDLIAGTWAGGTVQELGLKDDAVGLPETSKKNVPADVLAEVEKYKAKIVSGDIKVPTE
;
A
#
# COMPACT_ATOMS: atom_id res chain seq x y z
N MET A 1 24.57 70.54 -25.63
CA MET A 1 24.77 70.04 -27.02
C MET A 1 23.41 69.47 -27.48
N LYS A 2 22.87 69.72 -28.69
CA LYS A 2 23.26 69.22 -30.06
C LYS A 2 23.42 67.68 -30.07
N LYS A 3 22.88 66.87 -31.00
CA LYS A 3 21.88 66.97 -32.12
C LYS A 3 21.61 65.50 -32.62
N THR A 4 20.58 65.04 -33.35
CA THR A 4 19.38 65.58 -34.06
C THR A 4 18.25 64.49 -34.07
N PHE A 5 17.02 64.71 -34.57
CA PHE A 5 16.41 64.21 -35.84
C PHE A 5 16.94 62.87 -36.42
N SER A 6 16.14 62.02 -37.12
CA SER A 6 14.89 62.29 -37.88
C SER A 6 13.96 61.08 -38.07
N PHE A 7 12.68 61.36 -38.38
CA PHE A 7 11.73 60.68 -39.31
C PHE A 7 11.96 59.20 -39.73
N MET A 8 10.90 58.38 -39.88
CA MET A 8 9.83 58.62 -40.86
C MET A 8 8.47 58.00 -40.51
N LEU A 9 7.40 58.51 -41.16
CA LEU A 9 5.98 58.19 -40.93
C LEU A 9 5.34 57.68 -42.22
N VAL A 10 4.62 56.55 -42.15
CA VAL A 10 3.66 56.08 -43.18
C VAL A 10 2.55 55.27 -42.48
N MET A 11 1.27 55.28 -42.83
CA MET A 11 0.32 56.33 -43.29
C MET A 11 -1.09 55.69 -43.18
N MET A 12 -2.15 56.46 -42.91
CA MET A 12 -3.49 55.91 -42.67
C MET A 12 -4.19 55.35 -43.92
N ILE A 13 -4.87 54.20 -43.77
CA ILE A 13 -6.09 53.79 -44.50
C ILE A 13 -6.97 53.09 -43.43
N ALA A 14 -7.96 53.72 -42.80
CA ALA A 14 -9.26 54.26 -43.25
C ALA A 14 -10.42 53.30 -42.89
N LEU A 15 -11.53 53.87 -42.39
CA LEU A 15 -12.70 53.13 -41.89
C LEU A 15 -13.55 52.53 -43.02
N THR A 16 -14.30 51.46 -42.73
CA THR A 16 -15.75 51.42 -43.06
C THR A 16 -16.51 50.41 -42.19
N LEU A 17 -17.74 50.76 -41.83
CA LEU A 17 -18.75 49.86 -41.26
C LEU A 17 -19.76 49.48 -42.35
N VAL A 18 -20.15 48.20 -42.43
CA VAL A 18 -21.35 47.76 -43.17
C VAL A 18 -22.06 46.68 -42.34
N LEU A 19 -23.40 46.75 -42.26
CA LEU A 19 -24.25 45.78 -41.58
C LEU A 19 -24.85 44.79 -42.59
N SER A 20 -25.00 43.52 -42.20
CA SER A 20 -26.21 42.68 -42.38
C SER A 20 -25.91 41.26 -41.85
N ALA A 21 -26.68 40.59 -40.99
CA ALA A 21 -28.14 40.47 -40.77
C ALA A 21 -28.77 39.25 -41.48
N CYS A 22 -28.77 38.10 -40.78
CA CYS A 22 -29.73 36.99 -40.89
C CYS A 22 -29.51 36.05 -39.66
N GLY A 23 -30.51 35.45 -39.01
CA GLY A 23 -31.96 35.64 -39.17
C GLY A 23 -32.78 34.44 -38.66
N GLY A 24 -33.15 34.42 -37.37
CA GLY A 24 -34.04 33.40 -36.79
C GLY A 24 -34.72 33.92 -35.51
N LYS A 25 -36.06 33.85 -35.42
CA LYS A 25 -36.83 34.65 -34.46
C LYS A 25 -38.15 34.02 -33.99
N LYS A 26 -38.36 34.01 -32.67
CA LYS A 26 -39.61 34.27 -31.89
C LYS A 26 -39.24 34.14 -30.40
N ASN A 27 -39.33 35.18 -29.56
CA ASN A 27 -40.54 35.74 -28.92
C ASN A 27 -41.29 34.67 -28.09
N ASN A 28 -41.52 34.84 -26.77
CA ASN A 28 -42.07 36.06 -26.14
C ASN A 28 -41.54 36.37 -24.71
N GLU A 29 -41.98 37.50 -24.13
CA GLU A 29 -41.58 38.05 -22.82
C GLU A 29 -42.35 37.45 -21.61
N GLY A 30 -41.89 37.61 -20.35
CA GLY A 30 -42.59 36.97 -19.20
C GLY A 30 -42.25 37.29 -17.72
N GLY A 31 -41.16 38.00 -17.35
CA GLY A 31 -40.99 38.65 -16.03
C GLY A 31 -40.88 37.80 -14.72
N THR A 32 -40.84 38.55 -13.60
CA THR A 32 -40.84 38.15 -12.16
C THR A 32 -39.61 37.48 -11.53
N ASN A 33 -39.41 37.77 -10.23
CA ASN A 33 -38.28 37.36 -9.39
C ASN A 33 -38.23 35.86 -9.12
N GLY A 34 -37.02 35.32 -8.95
CA GLY A 34 -36.77 34.02 -8.34
C GLY A 34 -35.41 34.01 -7.66
N ASP A 35 -35.39 34.17 -6.34
CA ASP A 35 -34.18 34.01 -5.53
C ASP A 35 -33.65 32.57 -5.66
N LYS A 36 -32.35 32.45 -5.97
CA LYS A 36 -31.59 31.21 -5.95
C LYS A 36 -30.17 31.52 -5.51
N GLY A 37 -29.85 31.17 -4.27
CA GLY A 37 -28.47 31.17 -3.79
C GLY A 37 -27.61 30.26 -4.65
N THR A 38 -26.70 30.85 -5.44
CA THR A 38 -25.69 30.11 -6.19
C THR A 38 -24.68 29.55 -5.21
N THR A 39 -24.85 28.30 -4.79
CA THR A 39 -23.73 27.50 -4.25
C THR A 39 -22.65 27.47 -5.33
N PRO A 40 -21.41 27.91 -5.06
CA PRO A 40 -20.34 27.79 -6.04
C PRO A 40 -20.14 26.31 -6.38
N ALA A 41 -20.18 25.97 -7.67
CA ALA A 41 -19.61 24.70 -8.10
C ALA A 41 -18.11 24.75 -7.77
N VAL A 42 -17.62 23.78 -7.01
CA VAL A 42 -16.19 23.64 -6.76
C VAL A 42 -15.56 23.19 -8.08
N GLU A 43 -14.92 24.12 -8.78
CA GLU A 43 -14.06 23.79 -9.91
C GLU A 43 -12.92 22.91 -9.38
N ASN A 44 -12.96 21.61 -9.70
CA ASN A 44 -11.96 20.67 -9.22
C ASN A 44 -10.69 20.85 -10.06
N ASP A 45 -9.80 21.75 -9.63
CA ASP A 45 -8.61 22.19 -10.37
C ASP A 45 -7.50 21.13 -10.47
N GLY A 46 -7.74 19.93 -9.93
CA GLY A 46 -6.79 18.82 -9.87
C GLY A 46 -5.76 18.94 -8.73
N THR A 47 -5.81 20.01 -7.92
CA THR A 47 -4.94 20.16 -6.75
C THR A 47 -5.62 19.62 -5.50
N GLY A 48 -4.84 18.98 -4.62
CA GLY A 48 -5.29 18.51 -3.31
C GLY A 48 -5.37 19.61 -2.27
N LYS A 49 -5.23 20.89 -2.64
CA LYS A 49 -5.11 21.99 -1.69
C LYS A 49 -6.37 22.16 -0.85
N GLY A 50 -6.22 22.08 0.46
CA GLY A 50 -7.33 22.10 1.39
C GLY A 50 -8.03 20.75 1.58
N LYS A 51 -7.56 19.67 0.93
CA LYS A 51 -7.93 18.30 1.27
C LYS A 51 -7.11 17.79 2.44
N LYS A 52 -7.78 17.12 3.37
CA LYS A 52 -7.18 16.55 4.59
C LYS A 52 -7.33 15.02 4.59
N ILE A 53 -6.21 14.30 4.65
CA ILE A 53 -6.20 12.83 4.66
C ILE A 53 -5.52 12.32 5.94
N GLY A 54 -6.26 11.53 6.71
CA GLY A 54 -5.88 11.04 8.02
C GLY A 54 -5.51 9.55 7.95
N MET A 55 -4.56 9.12 8.76
CA MET A 55 -4.16 7.71 8.85
C MET A 55 -4.00 7.27 10.30
N VAL A 56 -4.57 6.12 10.65
CA VAL A 56 -4.28 5.45 11.93
C VAL A 56 -3.51 4.18 11.64
N THR A 57 -2.33 4.03 12.24
CA THR A 57 -1.53 2.79 12.16
C THR A 57 -2.14 1.71 13.03
N ASP A 58 -1.83 0.45 12.74
CA ASP A 58 -1.86 -0.59 13.76
C ASP A 58 -0.58 -0.56 14.62
N VAL A 59 -0.22 -1.69 15.23
CA VAL A 59 0.87 -1.79 16.21
C VAL A 59 2.23 -1.90 15.50
N GLY A 60 2.96 -0.78 15.48
CA GLY A 60 4.31 -0.71 14.94
C GLY A 60 4.75 0.73 14.64
N GLY A 61 3.79 1.58 14.28
CA GLY A 61 4.01 3.00 13.95
C GLY A 61 4.58 3.20 12.54
N VAL A 62 4.70 4.46 12.11
CA VAL A 62 5.07 4.83 10.72
C VAL A 62 6.54 4.60 10.36
N HIS A 63 7.30 3.93 11.23
CA HIS A 63 8.72 3.61 11.09
C HIS A 63 8.98 2.10 11.29
N ASP A 64 7.97 1.27 11.02
CA ASP A 64 8.04 -0.19 11.15
C ASP A 64 8.95 -0.89 10.13
N LYS A 65 9.44 -0.16 9.11
CA LYS A 65 10.20 -0.67 7.94
C LYS A 65 9.41 -1.62 7.04
N SER A 66 8.08 -1.60 7.13
CA SER A 66 7.19 -2.61 6.56
C SER A 66 5.83 -1.96 6.18
N PHE A 67 4.73 -2.58 6.59
CA PHE A 67 3.34 -2.24 6.32
C PHE A 67 2.94 -0.77 6.56
N ASN A 68 3.09 -0.25 7.78
CA ASN A 68 2.62 1.10 8.14
C ASN A 68 3.49 2.19 7.51
N GLN A 69 4.80 1.96 7.40
CA GLN A 69 5.69 2.88 6.70
C GLN A 69 5.34 2.97 5.20
N SER A 70 4.87 1.89 4.58
CA SER A 70 4.39 1.88 3.18
C SER A 70 3.14 2.77 2.99
N ALA A 71 2.19 2.68 3.91
CA ALA A 71 0.99 3.52 3.89
C ALA A 71 1.33 5.01 4.14
N TRP A 72 2.27 5.30 5.04
CA TRP A 72 2.69 6.67 5.32
C TRP A 72 3.47 7.31 4.16
N GLU A 73 4.42 6.60 3.55
CA GLU A 73 5.18 7.09 2.38
C GLU A 73 4.26 7.39 1.19
N ALA A 74 3.21 6.59 0.99
CA ALA A 74 2.17 6.87 -0.01
C ALA A 74 1.44 8.21 0.25
N LEU A 75 1.07 8.49 1.50
CA LEU A 75 0.44 9.76 1.85
C LEU A 75 1.41 10.95 1.75
N GLN A 76 2.67 10.80 2.14
CA GLN A 76 3.70 11.82 1.92
C GLN A 76 3.88 12.15 0.42
N LYS A 77 3.83 11.12 -0.43
CA LYS A 77 3.86 11.25 -1.90
C LYS A 77 2.61 11.95 -2.44
N VAL A 78 1.41 11.58 -2.00
CA VAL A 78 0.16 12.30 -2.34
C VAL A 78 0.22 13.77 -1.91
N ALA A 79 0.73 14.06 -0.71
CA ALA A 79 0.90 15.44 -0.23
C ALA A 79 1.88 16.24 -1.12
N ALA A 80 3.01 15.64 -1.51
CA ALA A 80 4.00 16.26 -2.38
C ALA A 80 3.51 16.49 -3.82
N GLU A 81 2.74 15.55 -4.37
CA GLU A 81 2.19 15.61 -5.74
C GLU A 81 1.00 16.58 -5.85
N THR A 82 0.16 16.68 -4.81
CA THR A 82 -1.14 17.37 -4.91
C THR A 82 -1.26 18.63 -4.03
N GLY A 83 -0.47 18.76 -2.97
CA GLY A 83 -0.63 19.81 -1.96
C GLY A 83 -1.71 19.54 -0.90
N ALA A 84 -2.14 18.28 -0.74
CA ALA A 84 -3.02 17.84 0.35
C ALA A 84 -2.31 17.86 1.72
N GLU A 85 -3.08 18.06 2.79
CA GLU A 85 -2.63 17.95 4.18
C GLU A 85 -2.77 16.49 4.65
N THR A 86 -1.66 15.89 5.07
CA THR A 86 -1.62 14.49 5.53
C THR A 86 -1.09 14.38 6.96
N LYS A 87 -1.81 13.67 7.82
CA LYS A 87 -1.48 13.49 9.25
C LYS A 87 -1.73 12.04 9.65
N PHE A 88 -0.87 11.49 10.50
CA PHE A 88 -1.05 10.17 11.10
C PHE A 88 -1.31 10.25 12.62
N LEU A 89 -1.90 9.19 13.16
CA LEU A 89 -1.97 8.86 14.58
C LEU A 89 -1.52 7.40 14.74
N GLU A 90 -0.83 7.08 15.83
CA GLU A 90 -0.31 5.73 16.07
C GLU A 90 -1.12 5.03 17.17
N SER A 91 -1.40 3.74 16.99
CA SER A 91 -2.08 2.90 17.98
C SER A 91 -1.09 1.95 18.66
N LYS A 92 -1.20 1.81 19.98
CA LYS A 92 -0.43 0.84 20.78
C LYS A 92 -1.19 -0.48 20.97
N GLY A 93 -2.45 -0.52 20.53
CA GLY A 93 -3.36 -1.65 20.51
C GLY A 93 -4.76 -1.20 20.08
N GLU A 94 -5.69 -2.14 19.98
CA GLU A 94 -7.07 -1.92 19.49
C GLU A 94 -7.81 -0.80 20.24
N ALA A 95 -7.55 -0.64 21.54
CA ALA A 95 -8.18 0.39 22.38
C ALA A 95 -7.91 1.84 21.93
N ASP A 96 -6.82 2.09 21.19
CA ASP A 96 -6.49 3.41 20.64
C ASP A 96 -7.17 3.66 19.28
N MET A 97 -7.59 2.62 18.56
CA MET A 97 -8.02 2.71 17.15
C MET A 97 -9.32 3.50 16.97
N GLU A 98 -10.38 3.16 17.70
CA GLU A 98 -11.66 3.87 17.61
C GLU A 98 -11.53 5.35 18.04
N PRO A 99 -10.84 5.72 19.14
CA PRO A 99 -10.55 7.11 19.47
C PRO A 99 -9.76 7.86 18.38
N ASN A 100 -8.70 7.26 17.84
CA ASN A 100 -7.86 7.87 16.81
C ASN A 100 -8.64 8.14 15.52
N LEU A 101 -9.41 7.16 15.03
CA LEU A 101 -10.30 7.32 13.88
C LEU A 101 -11.33 8.44 14.10
N ASN A 102 -11.97 8.44 15.27
CA ASN A 102 -12.92 9.48 15.66
C ASN A 102 -12.28 10.88 15.73
N SER A 103 -10.98 11.01 16.01
CA SER A 103 -10.29 12.32 16.01
C SER A 103 -10.30 12.91 14.61
N PHE A 104 -9.86 12.16 13.60
CA PHE A 104 -9.84 12.62 12.20
C PHE A 104 -11.23 12.99 11.68
N VAL A 105 -12.25 12.17 11.98
CA VAL A 105 -13.64 12.45 11.59
C VAL A 105 -14.15 13.75 12.25
N LYS A 106 -13.86 13.98 13.53
CA LYS A 106 -14.27 15.20 14.27
C LYS A 106 -13.44 16.43 13.88
N GLU A 107 -12.20 16.24 13.44
CA GLU A 107 -11.34 17.29 12.85
C GLU A 107 -11.74 17.64 11.39
N GLY A 108 -12.72 16.93 10.81
CA GLY A 108 -13.27 17.22 9.48
C GLY A 108 -12.37 16.78 8.31
N TYR A 109 -11.69 15.65 8.45
CA TYR A 109 -10.84 15.09 7.39
C TYR A 109 -11.68 14.52 6.23
N ASP A 110 -11.26 14.78 4.98
CA ASP A 110 -11.94 14.30 3.76
C ASP A 110 -11.89 12.77 3.60
N LEU A 111 -10.88 12.12 4.18
CA LEU A 111 -10.71 10.66 4.22
C LEU A 111 -9.93 10.26 5.47
N THR A 112 -10.36 9.19 6.14
CA THR A 112 -9.60 8.56 7.23
C THR A 112 -9.30 7.10 6.92
N TRP A 113 -8.02 6.73 7.00
CA TRP A 113 -7.52 5.36 6.84
C TRP A 113 -7.37 4.64 8.18
N GLY A 114 -7.82 3.39 8.24
CA GLY A 114 -7.31 2.39 9.19
C GLY A 114 -6.36 1.42 8.48
N ILE A 115 -5.12 1.31 8.95
CA ILE A 115 -4.09 0.48 8.31
C ILE A 115 -3.92 -0.82 9.10
N GLY A 116 -4.57 -1.90 8.65
CA GLY A 116 -4.40 -3.25 9.22
C GLY A 116 -5.70 -3.98 9.54
N PHE A 117 -5.61 -5.32 9.56
CA PHE A 117 -6.74 -6.23 9.84
C PHE A 117 -7.51 -5.90 11.12
N LEU A 118 -6.78 -5.50 12.17
CA LEU A 118 -7.30 -5.18 13.52
C LEU A 118 -8.32 -4.04 13.55
N PHE A 119 -8.41 -3.22 12.49
CA PHE A 119 -9.37 -2.12 12.41
C PHE A 119 -10.83 -2.55 12.21
N ASN A 120 -11.14 -3.85 12.04
CA ASN A 120 -12.48 -4.29 11.62
C ASN A 120 -13.62 -3.74 12.51
N ASP A 121 -13.59 -4.02 13.81
CA ASP A 121 -14.64 -3.59 14.75
C ASP A 121 -14.65 -2.06 14.91
N ALA A 122 -13.46 -1.46 15.10
CA ALA A 122 -13.30 -0.04 15.35
C ALA A 122 -13.80 0.82 14.17
N LEU A 123 -13.38 0.49 12.94
CA LEU A 123 -13.77 1.23 11.76
C LEU A 123 -15.20 0.92 11.32
N SER A 124 -15.71 -0.31 11.52
CA SER A 124 -17.13 -0.63 11.30
C SER A 124 -18.05 0.19 12.21
N LYS A 125 -17.67 0.39 13.47
CA LYS A 125 -18.40 1.25 14.40
C LYS A 125 -18.34 2.73 13.97
N VAL A 126 -17.15 3.24 13.67
CA VAL A 126 -16.97 4.65 13.22
C VAL A 126 -17.75 4.92 11.93
N ALA A 127 -17.75 3.98 10.97
CA ALA A 127 -18.52 4.07 9.72
C ALA A 127 -20.03 4.19 9.97
N LYS A 128 -20.56 3.36 10.87
CA LYS A 128 -21.98 3.36 11.27
C LYS A 128 -22.39 4.61 12.05
N GLU A 129 -21.50 5.14 12.88
CA GLU A 129 -21.77 6.35 13.69
C GLU A 129 -21.61 7.64 12.88
N ASN A 130 -20.84 7.62 11.78
CA ASN A 130 -20.52 8.80 10.97
C ASN A 130 -20.75 8.52 9.47
N PRO A 131 -22.00 8.37 9.00
CA PRO A 131 -22.32 7.91 7.64
C PRO A 131 -21.82 8.83 6.52
N ASP A 132 -21.65 10.13 6.79
CA ASP A 132 -21.12 11.12 5.83
C ASP A 132 -19.57 11.11 5.75
N ALA A 133 -18.89 10.50 6.72
CA ALA A 133 -17.43 10.44 6.76
C ALA A 133 -16.90 9.37 5.81
N LYS A 134 -15.95 9.72 4.93
CA LYS A 134 -15.30 8.78 4.03
C LYS A 134 -14.17 8.05 4.75
N LEU A 135 -14.19 6.73 4.68
CA LEU A 135 -13.26 5.87 5.39
C LEU A 135 -12.63 4.87 4.41
N ALA A 136 -11.41 4.43 4.68
CA ALA A 136 -10.79 3.34 3.95
C ALA A 136 -10.00 2.43 4.89
N VAL A 137 -9.85 1.16 4.51
CA VAL A 137 -9.17 0.16 5.33
C VAL A 137 -8.29 -0.75 4.48
N ILE A 138 -7.09 -1.04 4.98
CA ILE A 138 -6.19 -2.05 4.44
C ILE A 138 -6.34 -3.35 5.26
N ASP A 139 -6.34 -4.49 4.58
CA ASP A 139 -6.37 -5.86 5.15
C ASP A 139 -7.64 -6.22 5.95
N SER A 140 -8.72 -5.48 5.78
CA SER A 140 -10.02 -5.78 6.40
C SER A 140 -11.16 -5.56 5.42
N VAL A 141 -12.25 -6.32 5.57
CA VAL A 141 -13.48 -6.17 4.77
C VAL A 141 -14.59 -5.65 5.66
N ILE A 142 -15.15 -4.49 5.29
CA ILE A 142 -16.21 -3.81 6.05
C ILE A 142 -17.30 -3.38 5.07
N GLU A 143 -18.48 -4.00 5.18
CA GLU A 143 -19.64 -3.75 4.32
C GLU A 143 -20.41 -2.49 4.76
N ALA A 144 -19.86 -1.31 4.45
CA ALA A 144 -20.49 -0.02 4.72
C ALA A 144 -20.41 0.93 3.51
N PRO A 145 -21.49 1.67 3.15
CA PRO A 145 -21.52 2.55 1.97
C PRO A 145 -20.46 3.67 1.95
N ASN A 146 -19.88 3.99 3.10
CA ASN A 146 -18.87 5.01 3.30
C ASN A 146 -17.46 4.47 3.55
N VAL A 147 -17.24 3.14 3.42
CA VAL A 147 -15.92 2.49 3.56
C VAL A 147 -15.43 1.94 2.23
N ALA A 148 -14.17 2.19 1.88
CA ALA A 148 -13.45 1.45 0.85
C ALA A 148 -12.54 0.40 1.50
N SER A 149 -12.80 -0.89 1.24
CA SER A 149 -12.01 -2.01 1.77
C SER A 149 -11.02 -2.51 0.72
N ILE A 150 -9.74 -2.58 1.06
CA ILE A 150 -8.70 -3.15 0.20
C ILE A 150 -8.02 -4.30 0.92
N THR A 151 -8.05 -5.49 0.32
CA THR A 151 -7.31 -6.68 0.74
C THR A 151 -6.35 -7.10 -0.38
N PHE A 152 -5.48 -8.06 -0.08
CA PHE A 152 -4.55 -8.60 -1.07
C PHE A 152 -4.69 -10.12 -1.19
N ALA A 153 -4.13 -10.70 -2.24
CA ALA A 153 -3.95 -12.14 -2.38
C ALA A 153 -2.54 -12.52 -1.87
N GLU A 154 -2.29 -12.35 -0.56
CA GLU A 154 -0.93 -12.47 0.01
C GLU A 154 -0.35 -13.87 -0.20
N ASN A 155 -1.21 -14.89 -0.19
CA ASN A 155 -0.83 -16.26 -0.51
C ASN A 155 -0.18 -16.40 -1.90
N GLU A 156 -0.64 -15.66 -2.92
CA GLU A 156 -0.06 -15.70 -4.26
C GLU A 156 1.39 -15.18 -4.28
N GLY A 157 1.65 -14.03 -3.64
CA GLY A 157 3.01 -13.50 -3.50
C GLY A 157 3.90 -14.38 -2.61
N SER A 158 3.34 -14.93 -1.54
CA SER A 158 4.04 -15.88 -0.65
C SER A 158 4.41 -17.18 -1.35
N PHE A 159 3.62 -17.65 -2.32
CA PHE A 159 3.98 -18.79 -3.15
C PHE A 159 5.26 -18.51 -3.94
N LEU A 160 5.40 -17.32 -4.52
CA LEU A 160 6.59 -16.96 -5.31
C LEU A 160 7.87 -16.91 -4.46
N VAL A 161 7.82 -16.33 -3.25
CA VAL A 161 8.98 -16.39 -2.34
C VAL A 161 9.20 -17.77 -1.71
N GLY A 162 8.15 -18.60 -1.62
CA GLY A 162 8.26 -20.02 -1.27
C GLY A 162 9.02 -20.83 -2.33
N VAL A 163 8.76 -20.57 -3.61
CA VAL A 163 9.53 -21.13 -4.75
C VAL A 163 11.00 -20.73 -4.63
N VAL A 164 11.31 -19.46 -4.33
CA VAL A 164 12.68 -19.01 -4.08
C VAL A 164 13.30 -19.76 -2.90
N ALA A 165 12.62 -19.84 -1.75
CA ALA A 165 13.15 -20.51 -0.56
C ALA A 165 13.42 -22.01 -0.80
N GLY A 166 12.49 -22.71 -1.45
CA GLY A 166 12.62 -24.14 -1.78
C GLY A 166 13.77 -24.43 -2.75
N LEU A 167 13.99 -23.59 -3.77
CA LEU A 167 15.12 -23.73 -4.69
C LEU A 167 16.46 -23.30 -4.07
N MET A 168 16.45 -22.29 -3.19
CA MET A 168 17.67 -21.72 -2.61
C MET A 168 18.18 -22.46 -1.38
N THR A 169 17.34 -23.10 -0.57
CA THR A 169 17.77 -23.81 0.65
C THR A 169 18.77 -24.93 0.37
N LYS A 170 19.82 -24.98 1.19
CA LYS A 170 20.89 -25.98 1.24
C LYS A 170 20.70 -26.98 2.38
N THR A 171 20.00 -26.60 3.47
CA THR A 171 19.72 -27.49 4.62
C THR A 171 18.42 -28.29 4.48
N ASN A 172 17.55 -27.94 3.52
CA ASN A 172 16.16 -28.42 3.42
C ASN A 172 15.30 -28.09 4.66
N LYS A 173 15.64 -27.01 5.35
CA LYS A 173 14.86 -26.43 6.45
C LYS A 173 14.72 -24.93 6.21
N VAL A 174 13.51 -24.43 6.25
CA VAL A 174 13.20 -23.00 6.13
C VAL A 174 12.21 -22.59 7.22
N GLY A 175 12.28 -21.35 7.67
CA GLY A 175 11.40 -20.80 8.71
C GLY A 175 10.33 -19.87 8.15
N PHE A 176 9.20 -19.80 8.84
CA PHE A 176 8.18 -18.77 8.69
C PHE A 176 7.86 -18.15 10.05
N VAL A 177 8.12 -16.85 10.21
CA VAL A 177 7.80 -16.08 11.43
C VAL A 177 6.63 -15.15 11.16
N GLY A 178 5.44 -15.53 11.62
CA GLY A 178 4.26 -14.68 11.63
C GLY A 178 4.25 -13.71 12.81
N GLY A 179 3.64 -12.54 12.64
CA GLY A 179 3.34 -11.61 13.75
C GLY A 179 2.27 -12.20 14.66
N MET A 180 0.99 -11.96 14.35
CA MET A 180 -0.15 -12.56 15.06
C MET A 180 -0.77 -13.74 14.29
N GLU A 181 -1.35 -14.71 14.98
CA GLU A 181 -2.05 -15.86 14.35
C GLU A 181 -3.46 -15.45 13.86
N ILE A 182 -3.51 -14.59 12.86
CA ILE A 182 -4.74 -14.04 12.24
C ILE A 182 -4.88 -14.50 10.78
N PRO A 183 -6.09 -14.46 10.18
CA PRO A 183 -6.34 -15.01 8.83
C PRO A 183 -5.42 -14.46 7.73
N VAL A 184 -5.06 -13.17 7.80
CA VAL A 184 -4.11 -12.54 6.86
C VAL A 184 -2.74 -13.23 6.92
N ILE A 185 -2.19 -13.48 8.12
CA ILE A 185 -0.88 -14.14 8.27
C ILE A 185 -0.95 -15.64 7.92
N LYS A 186 -2.13 -16.28 8.06
CA LYS A 186 -2.34 -17.64 7.55
C LYS A 186 -2.34 -17.73 6.02
N LYS A 187 -2.84 -16.73 5.29
CA LYS A 187 -2.64 -16.65 3.83
C LYS A 187 -1.15 -16.63 3.47
N PHE A 188 -0.34 -15.80 4.15
CA PHE A 188 1.12 -15.75 3.95
C PHE A 188 1.77 -17.12 4.22
N GLU A 189 1.41 -17.80 5.32
CA GLU A 189 1.92 -19.13 5.69
C GLU A 189 1.57 -20.20 4.65
N ALA A 190 0.29 -20.29 4.26
CA ALA A 190 -0.23 -21.27 3.32
C ALA A 190 0.38 -21.12 1.93
N GLY A 191 0.49 -19.87 1.44
CA GLY A 191 1.19 -19.54 0.19
C GLY A 191 2.65 -19.97 0.23
N PHE A 192 3.39 -19.60 1.28
CA PHE A 192 4.80 -19.94 1.42
C PHE A 192 5.05 -21.46 1.44
N LYS A 193 4.26 -22.20 2.23
CA LYS A 193 4.30 -23.67 2.28
C LYS A 193 4.01 -24.30 0.91
N ALA A 194 2.98 -23.82 0.21
CA ALA A 194 2.64 -24.32 -1.12
C ALA A 194 3.75 -24.06 -2.15
N GLY A 195 4.36 -22.86 -2.13
CA GLY A 195 5.47 -22.50 -3.00
C GLY A 195 6.71 -23.35 -2.78
N VAL A 196 7.09 -23.59 -1.52
CA VAL A 196 8.20 -24.49 -1.15
C VAL A 196 7.91 -25.92 -1.61
N ALA A 197 6.72 -26.43 -1.33
CA ALA A 197 6.33 -27.81 -1.66
C ALA A 197 6.24 -28.08 -3.17
N ALA A 198 5.87 -27.07 -3.97
CA ALA A 198 5.75 -27.17 -5.43
C ALA A 198 7.10 -27.43 -6.14
N VAL A 199 8.21 -26.98 -5.55
CA VAL A 199 9.57 -27.20 -6.10
C VAL A 199 10.36 -28.28 -5.35
N LYS A 200 10.13 -28.47 -4.06
CA LYS A 200 10.97 -29.33 -3.21
C LYS A 200 10.19 -29.86 -1.99
N PRO A 201 9.31 -30.87 -2.17
CA PRO A 201 8.36 -31.31 -1.13
C PRO A 201 9.00 -31.90 0.14
N ASP A 202 10.26 -32.31 0.10
CA ASP A 202 11.01 -32.79 1.27
C ASP A 202 11.55 -31.67 2.19
N VAL A 203 11.40 -30.39 1.80
CA VAL A 203 11.81 -29.25 2.63
C VAL A 203 10.86 -29.07 3.81
N LYS A 204 11.41 -28.97 5.01
CA LYS A 204 10.65 -28.69 6.23
C LYS A 204 10.47 -27.19 6.40
N VAL A 205 9.22 -26.75 6.46
CA VAL A 205 8.84 -25.39 6.85
C VAL A 205 8.53 -25.39 8.34
N GLU A 206 9.39 -24.78 9.15
CA GLU A 206 9.12 -24.49 10.56
C GLU A 206 8.28 -23.22 10.67
N VAL A 207 7.30 -23.19 11.58
CA VAL A 207 6.36 -22.08 11.74
C VAL A 207 6.39 -21.59 13.19
N ASN A 208 6.52 -20.29 13.37
CA ASN A 208 6.36 -19.63 14.67
C ASN A 208 5.51 -18.37 14.51
N TYR A 209 4.63 -18.12 15.48
CA TYR A 209 3.89 -16.87 15.60
C TYR A 209 4.37 -16.13 16.85
N ALA A 210 4.87 -14.91 16.68
CA ALA A 210 5.42 -14.11 17.77
C ALA A 210 4.35 -13.58 18.73
N GLY A 211 3.09 -13.50 18.28
CA GLY A 211 1.94 -12.98 19.02
C GLY A 211 1.73 -11.47 18.94
N ASP A 212 2.59 -10.73 18.22
CA ASP A 212 2.60 -9.26 18.18
C ASP A 212 3.35 -8.76 16.92
N PHE A 213 2.98 -7.59 16.40
CA PHE A 213 3.61 -6.93 15.25
C PHE A 213 4.66 -5.87 15.65
N GLY A 214 4.73 -5.49 16.94
CA GLY A 214 5.63 -4.47 17.49
C GLY A 214 6.71 -4.98 18.46
N LYS A 215 7.18 -6.23 18.33
CA LYS A 215 8.13 -6.91 19.25
C LYS A 215 9.37 -7.48 18.54
N PRO A 216 10.34 -6.65 18.14
CA PRO A 216 11.58 -7.12 17.52
C PRO A 216 12.38 -8.11 18.40
N ASP A 217 12.19 -8.11 19.71
CA ASP A 217 12.75 -9.07 20.66
C ASP A 217 12.16 -10.49 20.49
N LEU A 218 10.84 -10.60 20.30
CA LEU A 218 10.18 -11.89 20.03
C LEU A 218 10.51 -12.42 18.63
N GLY A 219 10.52 -11.54 17.62
CA GLY A 219 10.94 -11.92 16.26
C GLY A 219 12.40 -12.39 16.19
N LYS A 220 13.29 -11.76 16.99
CA LYS A 220 14.68 -12.21 17.16
C LYS A 220 14.74 -13.61 17.81
N LEU A 221 13.98 -13.84 18.88
CA LEU A 221 13.95 -15.13 19.58
C LEU A 221 13.43 -16.27 18.68
N ALA A 222 12.38 -16.02 17.90
CA ALA A 222 11.85 -16.97 16.94
C ALA A 222 12.88 -17.33 15.85
N ALA A 223 13.53 -16.32 15.25
CA ALA A 223 14.57 -16.52 14.25
C ALA A 223 15.78 -17.29 14.80
N SER A 224 16.24 -16.94 16.01
CA SER A 224 17.37 -17.62 16.66
C SER A 224 17.09 -19.10 16.89
N THR A 225 15.86 -19.41 17.32
CA THR A 225 15.37 -20.79 17.51
C THR A 225 15.38 -21.58 16.20
N MET A 226 14.90 -20.99 15.10
CA MET A 226 14.88 -21.63 13.77
C MET A 226 16.28 -21.84 13.19
N TYR A 227 17.19 -20.88 13.36
CA TYR A 227 18.58 -21.00 12.92
C TYR A 227 19.34 -22.07 13.73
N ASP A 228 19.17 -22.14 15.05
CA ASP A 228 19.68 -23.25 15.87
C ASP A 228 19.02 -24.60 15.52
N GLY A 229 17.75 -24.57 15.10
CA GLY A 229 17.04 -25.68 14.46
C GLY A 229 17.63 -26.10 13.11
N GLY A 230 18.51 -25.29 12.51
CA GLY A 230 19.20 -25.53 11.24
C GLY A 230 18.45 -25.06 10.00
N ALA A 231 17.48 -24.15 10.14
CA ALA A 231 16.95 -23.42 8.98
C ALA A 231 18.03 -22.54 8.35
N ASP A 232 18.02 -22.35 7.04
CA ASP A 232 18.96 -21.46 6.35
C ASP A 232 18.30 -20.27 5.65
N ILE A 233 16.97 -20.26 5.53
CA ILE A 233 16.17 -19.15 5.00
C ILE A 233 14.96 -18.98 5.92
N ILE A 234 14.68 -17.76 6.39
CA ILE A 234 13.46 -17.43 7.14
C ILE A 234 12.67 -16.37 6.39
N PHE A 235 11.40 -16.65 6.07
CA PHE A 235 10.44 -15.64 5.66
C PHE A 235 9.71 -15.10 6.90
N HIS A 236 9.42 -13.80 6.96
CA HIS A 236 8.58 -13.25 8.01
C HIS A 236 7.37 -12.49 7.45
N ALA A 237 6.25 -12.54 8.17
CA ALA A 237 5.03 -11.78 7.90
C ALA A 237 4.58 -11.15 9.22
N ALA A 238 5.33 -10.13 9.66
CA ALA A 238 5.42 -9.75 11.07
C ALA A 238 5.64 -8.25 11.35
N GLY A 239 5.54 -7.36 10.36
CA GLY A 239 5.72 -5.91 10.58
C GLY A 239 7.03 -5.57 11.30
N ALA A 240 6.98 -4.69 12.30
CA ALA A 240 8.16 -4.30 13.09
C ALA A 240 8.79 -5.48 13.88
N THR A 241 8.03 -6.50 14.28
CA THR A 241 8.57 -7.75 14.84
C THR A 241 9.54 -8.43 13.87
N GLY A 242 9.29 -8.33 12.56
CA GLY A 242 10.16 -8.81 11.48
C GLY A 242 11.57 -8.21 11.50
N ASN A 243 11.72 -6.98 12.00
CA ASN A 243 13.03 -6.34 12.18
C ASN A 243 13.93 -7.13 13.15
N GLY A 244 13.33 -7.90 14.06
CA GLY A 244 14.01 -8.88 14.91
C GLY A 244 14.65 -10.04 14.15
N VAL A 245 13.96 -10.55 13.12
CA VAL A 245 14.42 -11.64 12.25
C VAL A 245 15.65 -11.20 11.45
N PHE A 246 15.62 -9.99 10.87
CA PHE A 246 16.79 -9.38 10.25
C PHE A 246 17.95 -9.16 11.23
N ASN A 247 17.68 -8.68 12.45
CA ASN A 247 18.71 -8.45 13.46
C ASN A 247 19.39 -9.74 13.93
N GLU A 248 18.69 -10.87 13.93
CA GLU A 248 19.31 -12.19 14.16
C GLU A 248 20.10 -12.66 12.94
N GLY A 249 19.49 -12.65 11.75
CA GLY A 249 20.13 -13.11 10.51
C GLY A 249 21.44 -12.37 10.21
N LYS A 250 21.51 -11.07 10.53
CA LYS A 250 22.75 -10.29 10.49
C LYS A 250 23.79 -10.80 11.48
N ALA A 251 23.44 -10.94 12.76
CA ALA A 251 24.37 -11.45 13.77
C ALA A 251 24.90 -12.85 13.45
N ARG A 252 24.07 -13.70 12.83
CA ARG A 252 24.46 -15.02 12.30
C ARG A 252 25.46 -14.89 11.14
N LYS A 253 25.23 -14.00 10.17
CA LYS A 253 26.21 -13.70 9.10
C LYS A 253 27.51 -13.08 9.60
N ASP A 254 27.46 -12.19 10.58
CA ASP A 254 28.65 -11.59 11.21
C ASP A 254 29.52 -12.66 11.91
N ASN A 255 28.90 -13.72 12.42
CA ASN A 255 29.56 -14.91 12.96
C ASN A 255 29.99 -15.94 11.87
N GLY A 256 29.72 -15.68 10.59
CA GLY A 256 30.09 -16.53 9.46
C GLY A 256 29.07 -17.59 9.05
N GLU A 257 27.85 -17.59 9.61
CA GLU A 257 26.78 -18.50 9.21
C GLU A 257 26.09 -18.03 7.91
N ASN A 258 25.91 -18.92 6.94
CA ASN A 258 25.25 -18.59 5.65
C ASN A 258 23.73 -18.73 5.74
N VAL A 259 23.09 -17.85 6.51
CA VAL A 259 21.62 -17.78 6.66
C VAL A 259 21.03 -16.60 5.89
N TRP A 260 19.73 -16.62 5.61
CA TRP A 260 19.04 -15.55 4.89
C TRP A 260 17.70 -15.17 5.52
N VAL A 261 17.26 -13.95 5.24
CA VAL A 261 15.91 -13.47 5.53
C VAL A 261 15.20 -13.11 4.22
N ILE A 262 13.93 -13.47 4.12
CA ILE A 262 13.00 -12.96 3.12
C ILE A 262 12.10 -11.93 3.81
N GLY A 263 12.11 -10.71 3.29
CA GLY A 263 11.31 -9.59 3.80
C GLY A 263 9.85 -9.61 3.34
N VAL A 264 9.08 -8.62 3.77
CA VAL A 264 7.65 -8.45 3.47
C VAL A 264 7.25 -6.99 3.34
N ASP A 265 6.12 -6.75 2.68
CA ASP A 265 5.51 -5.46 2.34
C ASP A 265 6.35 -4.60 1.39
N LYS A 266 7.54 -4.20 1.83
CA LYS A 266 8.51 -3.35 1.13
C LYS A 266 9.66 -4.18 0.56
N ASP A 267 10.45 -3.53 -0.28
CA ASP A 267 11.78 -4.04 -0.60
C ASP A 267 12.73 -3.81 0.59
N GLN A 268 12.73 -4.75 1.52
CA GLN A 268 13.50 -4.64 2.76
C GLN A 268 15.02 -4.80 2.55
N SER A 269 15.49 -5.08 1.32
CA SER A 269 16.91 -4.94 0.95
C SER A 269 17.37 -3.48 1.08
N LEU A 270 16.48 -2.52 0.86
CA LEU A 270 16.75 -1.08 1.01
C LEU A 270 16.83 -0.66 2.50
N GLU A 271 16.17 -1.40 3.39
CA GLU A 271 16.08 -1.10 4.83
C GLU A 271 17.11 -1.88 5.68
N PHE A 272 17.54 -3.05 5.21
CA PHE A 272 18.43 -3.97 5.92
C PHE A 272 19.70 -4.37 5.16
N GLY A 273 19.83 -4.05 3.87
CA GLY A 273 20.98 -4.40 3.05
C GLY A 273 20.78 -5.70 2.27
N ASP A 274 21.46 -5.78 1.12
CA ASP A 274 21.45 -6.94 0.23
C ASP A 274 22.17 -8.14 0.87
N GLU A 275 23.07 -7.88 1.83
CA GLU A 275 23.92 -8.88 2.45
C GLU A 275 23.13 -9.92 3.24
N ILE A 276 21.93 -9.59 3.74
CA ILE A 276 21.04 -10.52 4.48
C ILE A 276 19.71 -10.81 3.78
N THR A 277 19.26 -9.92 2.88
CA THR A 277 17.93 -9.98 2.28
C THR A 277 17.95 -10.77 0.98
N LEU A 278 17.47 -12.02 0.99
CA LEU A 278 17.44 -12.88 -0.19
C LEU A 278 16.48 -12.34 -1.26
N THR A 279 15.30 -11.92 -0.82
CA THR A 279 14.25 -11.25 -1.61
C THR A 279 13.24 -10.68 -0.60
N SER A 280 12.17 -10.01 -1.06
CA SER A 280 11.03 -9.65 -0.22
C SER A 280 9.74 -10.06 -0.92
N MET A 281 8.71 -10.39 -0.15
CA MET A 281 7.33 -10.51 -0.64
C MET A 281 6.74 -9.09 -0.64
N MET A 282 6.68 -8.46 -1.81
CA MET A 282 6.10 -7.12 -1.97
C MET A 282 4.59 -7.16 -1.73
N LYS A 283 4.06 -6.15 -1.04
CA LYS A 283 2.62 -5.90 -0.88
C LYS A 283 2.31 -4.45 -1.26
N GLY A 284 1.41 -4.26 -2.21
CA GLY A 284 1.10 -2.97 -2.85
C GLY A 284 0.35 -1.96 -1.98
N VAL A 285 0.63 -1.90 -0.68
CA VAL A 285 0.02 -0.96 0.28
C VAL A 285 0.29 0.48 -0.15
N GLU A 286 1.51 0.80 -0.61
CA GLU A 286 1.82 2.14 -1.13
C GLU A 286 0.87 2.51 -2.29
N THR A 287 0.79 1.63 -3.30
CA THR A 287 -0.05 1.80 -4.49
C THR A 287 -1.53 1.93 -4.15
N ALA A 288 -2.04 1.12 -3.23
CA ALA A 288 -3.44 1.14 -2.81
C ALA A 288 -3.80 2.42 -2.06
N VAL A 289 -2.97 2.82 -1.09
CA VAL A 289 -3.19 4.05 -0.31
C VAL A 289 -3.03 5.29 -1.18
N HIS A 290 -2.05 5.32 -2.08
CA HIS A 290 -1.86 6.40 -3.07
C HIS A 290 -3.06 6.51 -4.00
N LYS A 291 -3.50 5.40 -4.62
CA LYS A 291 -4.64 5.38 -5.54
C LYS A 291 -5.92 5.88 -4.89
N VAL A 292 -6.34 5.30 -3.77
CA VAL A 292 -7.63 5.66 -3.16
C VAL A 292 -7.61 7.08 -2.57
N SER A 293 -6.43 7.57 -2.17
CA SER A 293 -6.24 8.97 -1.76
C SER A 293 -6.21 9.95 -2.94
N THR A 294 -5.75 9.55 -4.13
CA THR A 294 -5.84 10.39 -5.34
C THR A 294 -7.23 10.33 -5.97
N ASP A 295 -7.94 9.20 -5.93
CA ASP A 295 -9.36 9.09 -6.28
C ASP A 295 -10.23 10.04 -5.43
N LEU A 296 -9.89 10.23 -4.14
CA LEU A 296 -10.56 11.19 -3.27
C LEU A 296 -10.40 12.64 -3.77
N ILE A 297 -9.18 13.02 -4.12
CA ILE A 297 -8.83 14.38 -4.59
C ILE A 297 -9.47 14.63 -5.97
N ALA A 298 -9.45 13.63 -6.86
CA ALA A 298 -10.13 13.67 -8.15
C ALA A 298 -11.67 13.71 -8.04
N GLY A 299 -12.23 13.42 -6.85
CA GLY A 299 -13.68 13.34 -6.62
C GLY A 299 -14.32 12.04 -7.13
N THR A 300 -13.51 11.02 -7.46
CA THR A 300 -13.91 9.71 -8.01
C THR A 300 -13.94 8.58 -6.97
N TRP A 301 -13.52 8.84 -5.73
CA TRP A 301 -13.58 7.89 -4.61
C TRP A 301 -14.98 7.30 -4.40
N ALA A 302 -15.05 6.00 -4.11
CA ALA A 302 -16.29 5.27 -3.87
C ALA A 302 -16.17 4.36 -2.63
N GLY A 303 -17.05 4.58 -1.65
CA GLY A 303 -17.30 3.66 -0.54
C GLY A 303 -18.28 2.53 -0.93
N GLY A 304 -18.47 1.57 -0.03
CA GLY A 304 -19.17 0.32 -0.33
C GLY A 304 -18.39 -0.59 -1.28
N THR A 305 -17.09 -0.34 -1.46
CA THR A 305 -16.22 -1.10 -2.36
C THR A 305 -15.35 -2.09 -1.59
N VAL A 306 -15.15 -3.28 -2.16
CA VAL A 306 -14.19 -4.27 -1.71
C VAL A 306 -13.31 -4.64 -2.89
N GLN A 307 -11.99 -4.53 -2.73
CA GLN A 307 -10.99 -4.80 -3.77
C GLN A 307 -9.96 -5.78 -3.22
N GLU A 308 -9.83 -6.97 -3.82
CA GLU A 308 -8.74 -7.91 -3.52
C GLU A 308 -7.70 -7.89 -4.66
N LEU A 309 -6.49 -7.44 -4.32
CA LEU A 309 -5.40 -7.17 -5.27
C LEU A 309 -4.32 -8.28 -5.22
N GLY A 310 -3.99 -8.87 -6.37
CA GLY A 310 -3.10 -10.04 -6.47
C GLY A 310 -2.00 -9.91 -7.52
N LEU A 311 -1.43 -11.04 -7.95
CA LEU A 311 -0.37 -11.11 -8.96
C LEU A 311 -0.81 -10.58 -10.34
N LYS A 312 -2.12 -10.66 -10.63
CA LYS A 312 -2.75 -10.15 -11.85
C LYS A 312 -2.78 -8.60 -11.92
N ASP A 313 -2.67 -7.94 -10.76
CA ASP A 313 -2.74 -6.48 -10.61
C ASP A 313 -1.34 -5.89 -10.30
N ASP A 314 -0.29 -6.72 -10.36
CA ASP A 314 1.08 -6.45 -9.89
C ASP A 314 1.15 -5.90 -8.44
N ALA A 315 0.14 -6.22 -7.62
CA ALA A 315 -0.02 -5.72 -6.26
C ALA A 315 0.61 -6.62 -5.18
N VAL A 316 1.08 -7.81 -5.56
CA VAL A 316 2.00 -8.64 -4.77
C VAL A 316 3.09 -9.19 -5.69
N GLY A 317 4.24 -9.61 -5.15
CA GLY A 317 5.31 -10.20 -5.94
C GLY A 317 6.69 -10.14 -5.29
N LEU A 318 7.74 -10.07 -6.11
CA LEU A 318 9.14 -9.90 -5.69
C LEU A 318 9.66 -8.53 -6.20
N PRO A 319 10.57 -7.85 -5.49
CA PRO A 319 11.18 -6.62 -5.97
C PRO A 319 12.22 -6.89 -7.07
N GLU A 320 12.43 -5.88 -7.92
CA GLU A 320 13.48 -5.85 -8.96
C GLU A 320 14.90 -6.05 -8.40
N THR A 321 15.13 -5.79 -7.11
CA THR A 321 16.41 -6.04 -6.42
C THR A 321 16.71 -7.52 -6.18
N SER A 322 15.71 -8.41 -6.24
CA SER A 322 15.88 -9.85 -6.00
C SER A 322 16.97 -10.47 -6.86
N LYS A 323 17.18 -9.97 -8.08
CA LYS A 323 18.25 -10.38 -9.02
C LYS A 323 19.69 -10.17 -8.51
N LYS A 324 19.89 -9.52 -7.36
CA LYS A 324 21.19 -9.45 -6.67
C LYS A 324 21.55 -10.79 -5.99
N ASN A 325 20.56 -11.47 -5.41
CA ASN A 325 20.75 -12.66 -4.55
C ASN A 325 20.04 -13.92 -5.06
N VAL A 326 18.97 -13.76 -5.85
CA VAL A 326 18.23 -14.86 -6.50
C VAL A 326 18.77 -15.08 -7.92
N PRO A 327 19.30 -16.28 -8.24
CA PRO A 327 19.79 -16.61 -9.58
C PRO A 327 18.73 -16.49 -10.69
N ALA A 328 19.18 -16.20 -11.91
CA ALA A 328 18.28 -15.94 -13.04
C ALA A 328 17.45 -17.16 -13.48
N ASP A 329 17.93 -18.38 -13.25
CA ASP A 329 17.20 -19.63 -13.47
C ASP A 329 16.11 -19.86 -12.40
N VAL A 330 16.38 -19.48 -11.14
CA VAL A 330 15.38 -19.47 -10.06
C VAL A 330 14.30 -18.42 -10.33
N LEU A 331 14.68 -17.20 -10.75
CA LEU A 331 13.72 -16.17 -11.18
C LEU A 331 12.89 -16.62 -12.40
N ALA A 332 13.51 -17.31 -13.37
CA ALA A 332 12.78 -17.86 -14.51
C ALA A 332 11.80 -18.98 -14.11
N GLU A 333 12.01 -19.69 -12.99
CA GLU A 333 11.02 -20.63 -12.45
C GLU A 333 9.90 -19.89 -11.69
N VAL A 334 10.24 -18.84 -10.92
CA VAL A 334 9.26 -17.95 -10.28
C VAL A 334 8.28 -17.37 -11.30
N GLU A 335 8.74 -16.86 -12.43
CA GLU A 335 7.87 -16.30 -13.48
C GLU A 335 6.97 -17.35 -14.14
N LYS A 336 7.41 -18.62 -14.27
CA LYS A 336 6.52 -19.72 -14.71
C LYS A 336 5.40 -19.97 -13.70
N TYR A 337 5.69 -19.84 -12.40
CA TYR A 337 4.68 -19.96 -11.37
C TYR A 337 3.75 -18.74 -11.31
N LYS A 338 4.26 -17.50 -11.44
CA LYS A 338 3.45 -16.29 -11.58
C LYS A 338 2.46 -16.43 -12.74
N ALA A 339 2.94 -16.84 -13.92
CA ALA A 339 2.10 -17.05 -15.10
C ALA A 339 0.97 -18.08 -14.86
N LYS A 340 1.27 -19.21 -14.20
CA LYS A 340 0.27 -20.26 -13.87
C LYS A 340 -0.74 -19.83 -12.80
N ILE A 341 -0.35 -18.96 -11.87
CA ILE A 341 -1.29 -18.43 -10.86
C ILE A 341 -2.22 -17.41 -11.51
N VAL A 342 -1.66 -16.48 -12.31
CA VAL A 342 -2.43 -15.47 -13.05
C VAL A 342 -3.36 -16.07 -14.11
N SER A 343 -3.00 -17.20 -14.73
CA SER A 343 -3.90 -17.95 -15.64
C SER A 343 -4.98 -18.77 -14.92
N GLY A 344 -4.83 -19.02 -13.61
CA GLY A 344 -5.68 -19.92 -12.83
C GLY A 344 -5.33 -21.41 -12.93
N ASP A 345 -4.26 -21.79 -13.65
CA ASP A 345 -3.74 -23.18 -13.70
C ASP A 345 -3.27 -23.67 -12.32
N ILE A 346 -2.82 -22.75 -11.46
CA ILE A 346 -2.50 -22.99 -10.04
C ILE A 346 -3.35 -22.06 -9.18
N LYS A 347 -4.34 -22.63 -8.49
CA LYS A 347 -5.00 -21.94 -7.37
C LYS A 347 -4.18 -22.15 -6.10
N VAL A 348 -3.60 -21.09 -5.57
CA VAL A 348 -2.83 -21.11 -4.32
C VAL A 348 -3.79 -21.25 -3.12
N PRO A 349 -3.51 -22.09 -2.11
CA PRO A 349 -4.32 -22.19 -0.89
C PRO A 349 -4.25 -20.92 -0.04
N THR A 350 -5.23 -20.73 0.84
CA THR A 350 -5.32 -19.61 1.79
C THR A 350 -5.22 -20.05 3.26
N GLU A 351 -5.17 -21.36 3.49
CA GLU A 351 -5.11 -22.09 4.77
C GLU A 351 -4.38 -23.43 4.56
#